data_AF-Q54070-F1
#
_entry.id   AF-Q54070-F1
#
_cell.length_a   1.000
_cell.length_b   1.000
_cell.length_c   1.000
_cell.angle_alpha   90.00
_cell.angle_beta   90.00
_cell.angle_gamma   90.00
#
_symmetry.space_group_name_H-M   'P 1'
#
loop_
_entity.id
_entity.type
_entity.pdbx_description
1 polymer ?
#
loop_
_entity_poly.entity_id
_entity_poly.type
_entity_poly.pdbx_seq_one_letter_code
_entity_poly.pdbx_strand_id
1 'polypeptide(L)'
;MKIRQLLVAALTAVGIAATTVGGATAAVPAPTPGSLQQYNIGSTYVSGLSSGGFMANQMHVAYSDVFEGAGIFSAGPYDCAQNSVNTAQYACMDTFMARKTPAQLEQLTRDRATAGKVDPVANLSGDKVWLFHGTNDSTVKAAVNDDLATYYRDFGADVVYDNSSASGHAWVSPLGPNSCSSTTSPYVNTCGGDPVRDMLTHLLGSVNPASSSALTGKLVQFNQSGYAPGGSAGAISMGNEGFAYVPQSCQSGASCKLMVTLHGCYQYFGLVGNALMDKAYLNEYADTNDMIVLYPQATTMTGNPRGCWDWWGYKSADYAQKSGPQMTAVMNMARALGAGGESSPALPAPTGLTVTATTATTASLSWNSVPGAASYDVYRDGTKVNSAPVTATTYTDTGLTTGTAYSYTVAGVDTAGTAGARTTPVTATTTGAAVCVTASNYAHTQAGRAHQSGGYTYANGSNQNLGLWNVLASSTIKETAPGYWVTC
;
A
#
# COMPACT_ATOMS: atom_id res chain seq x y z
N MET A 1 16.02 -39.23 -87.58
CA MET A 1 16.19 -37.90 -86.95
C MET A 1 14.93 -37.63 -86.14
N LYS A 2 14.97 -37.76 -84.81
CA LYS A 2 13.80 -37.78 -83.92
C LYS A 2 13.61 -36.42 -83.20
N ILE A 3 12.41 -35.87 -83.37
CA ILE A 3 11.53 -35.09 -82.45
C ILE A 3 12.12 -34.66 -81.10
N ARG A 4 12.05 -33.35 -80.78
CA ARG A 4 11.90 -32.76 -79.43
C ARG A 4 11.15 -31.41 -79.56
N GLN A 5 9.82 -31.39 -79.37
CA GLN A 5 9.08 -31.07 -78.13
C GLN A 5 9.35 -29.66 -77.56
N LEU A 6 8.34 -28.79 -77.75
CA LEU A 6 8.11 -27.55 -77.01
C LEU A 6 7.77 -27.87 -75.55
N LEU A 7 8.44 -27.22 -74.61
CA LEU A 7 8.05 -27.15 -73.20
C LEU A 7 7.97 -25.68 -72.81
N VAL A 8 6.75 -25.22 -72.56
CA VAL A 8 6.43 -23.94 -71.93
C VAL A 8 6.81 -24.05 -70.46
N ALA A 9 7.84 -23.30 -70.03
CA ALA A 9 8.16 -23.17 -68.62
C ALA A 9 7.23 -22.11 -68.01
N ALA A 10 6.25 -22.56 -67.22
CA ALA A 10 5.50 -21.70 -66.33
C ALA A 10 6.44 -21.25 -65.18
N LEU A 11 6.79 -19.95 -65.14
CA LEU A 11 7.35 -19.35 -63.94
C LEU A 11 6.24 -19.24 -62.91
N THR A 12 6.20 -20.18 -61.96
CA THR A 12 5.52 -20.00 -60.68
C THR A 12 6.25 -18.90 -59.92
N ALA A 13 5.70 -17.69 -59.92
CA ALA A 13 6.05 -16.68 -58.94
C ALA A 13 5.63 -17.22 -57.56
N VAL A 14 6.62 -17.68 -56.78
CA VAL A 14 6.44 -17.85 -55.34
C VAL A 14 6.28 -16.45 -54.80
N GLY A 15 5.03 -16.01 -54.64
CA GLY A 15 4.70 -14.86 -53.83
C GLY A 15 5.17 -15.16 -52.42
N ILE A 16 6.33 -14.62 -52.05
CA ILE A 16 6.68 -14.46 -50.64
C ILE A 16 5.59 -13.53 -50.11
N ALA A 17 4.59 -14.11 -49.45
CA ALA A 17 3.70 -13.34 -48.61
C ALA A 17 4.61 -12.68 -47.57
N ALA A 18 4.93 -11.40 -47.80
CA ALA A 18 5.44 -10.55 -46.75
C ALA A 18 4.34 -10.55 -45.69
N THR A 19 4.49 -11.38 -44.66
CA THR A 19 3.76 -11.22 -43.43
C THR A 19 4.11 -9.83 -42.94
N THR A 20 3.21 -8.88 -43.19
CA THR A 20 3.25 -7.58 -42.55
C THR A 20 3.21 -7.88 -41.06
N VAL A 21 4.37 -7.80 -40.41
CA VAL A 21 4.44 -7.76 -38.96
C VAL A 21 3.56 -6.57 -38.59
N GLY A 22 2.38 -6.85 -38.03
CA GLY A 22 1.51 -5.81 -37.50
C GLY A 22 2.36 -5.03 -36.52
N GLY A 23 2.68 -3.78 -36.85
CA GLY A 23 3.42 -2.92 -35.95
C GLY A 23 2.63 -2.84 -34.65
N ALA A 24 3.27 -3.18 -33.52
CA ALA A 24 2.65 -2.98 -32.23
C ALA A 24 2.31 -1.49 -32.10
N THR A 25 1.02 -1.16 -32.04
CA THR A 25 0.57 0.21 -31.83
C THR A 25 0.33 0.41 -30.36
N ALA A 26 0.94 1.45 -29.78
CA ALA A 26 0.69 1.83 -28.40
C ALA A 26 -0.81 2.07 -28.18
N ALA A 27 -1.34 1.48 -27.11
CA ALA A 27 -2.78 1.31 -26.94
C ALA A 27 -3.22 1.46 -25.48
N VAL A 28 -2.47 2.20 -24.65
CA VAL A 28 -2.94 2.42 -23.28
C VAL A 28 -4.26 3.21 -23.32
N PRO A 29 -5.33 2.71 -22.67
CA PRO A 29 -6.60 3.43 -22.64
C PRO A 29 -6.45 4.78 -21.94
N ALA A 30 -7.32 5.73 -22.30
CA ALA A 30 -7.36 7.02 -21.63
C ALA A 30 -7.57 6.82 -20.12
N PRO A 31 -6.89 7.61 -19.26
CA PRO A 31 -7.08 7.50 -17.83
C PRO A 31 -8.54 7.79 -17.42
N THR A 32 -9.10 6.91 -16.60
CA THR A 32 -10.43 7.07 -16.01
C THR A 32 -10.30 7.34 -14.52
N PRO A 33 -10.84 8.46 -14.00
CA PRO A 33 -10.83 8.73 -12.56
C PRO A 33 -11.52 7.62 -11.74
N GLY A 34 -10.91 7.21 -10.64
CA GLY A 34 -11.45 6.20 -9.75
C GLY A 34 -10.61 5.98 -8.48
N SER A 35 -10.95 4.93 -7.74
CA SER A 35 -10.22 4.49 -6.55
C SER A 35 -9.62 3.10 -6.79
N LEU A 36 -8.48 2.79 -6.16
CA LEU A 36 -7.95 1.43 -6.16
C LEU A 36 -8.98 0.49 -5.52
N GLN A 37 -9.14 -0.68 -6.14
CA GLN A 37 -10.02 -1.75 -5.67
C GLN A 37 -9.16 -2.94 -5.25
N GLN A 38 -9.68 -3.76 -4.35
CA GLN A 38 -9.06 -5.03 -4.00
C GLN A 38 -9.26 -6.03 -5.14
N TYR A 39 -8.19 -6.71 -5.53
CA TYR A 39 -8.20 -7.80 -6.50
C TYR A 39 -7.62 -9.07 -5.86
N ASN A 40 -7.90 -10.22 -6.46
CA ASN A 40 -7.29 -11.48 -6.06
C ASN A 40 -5.84 -11.51 -6.55
N ILE A 41 -4.91 -10.96 -5.76
CA ILE A 41 -3.48 -10.92 -6.13
C ILE A 41 -2.75 -12.10 -5.49
N GLY A 42 -2.24 -12.99 -6.34
CA GLY A 42 -1.47 -14.17 -5.92
C GLY A 42 0.03 -13.91 -5.76
N SER A 43 0.59 -13.00 -6.57
CA SER A 43 2.02 -12.67 -6.55
C SER A 43 2.26 -11.20 -6.86
N THR A 44 3.28 -10.62 -6.25
CA THR A 44 3.64 -9.20 -6.45
C THR A 44 5.11 -9.05 -6.82
N TYR A 45 5.38 -8.16 -7.78
CA TYR A 45 6.71 -7.84 -8.30
C TYR A 45 6.88 -6.33 -8.40
N VAL A 46 8.13 -5.87 -8.47
CA VAL A 46 8.45 -4.45 -8.64
C VAL A 46 9.41 -4.24 -9.80
N SER A 47 9.25 -3.16 -10.55
CA SER A 47 10.20 -2.77 -11.59
C SER A 47 10.41 -1.26 -11.65
N GLY A 48 11.49 -0.83 -12.28
CA GLY A 48 11.72 0.59 -12.49
C GLY A 48 12.99 0.94 -13.25
N LEU A 49 13.05 2.21 -13.68
CA LEU A 49 14.20 2.80 -14.38
C LEU A 49 14.88 3.84 -13.50
N SER A 50 16.22 3.93 -13.53
CA SER A 50 16.95 5.06 -12.95
C SER A 50 16.64 5.21 -11.46
N SER A 51 16.22 6.39 -10.98
CA SER A 51 15.73 6.57 -9.61
C SER A 51 14.57 5.64 -9.24
N GLY A 52 13.70 5.30 -10.19
CA GLY A 52 12.66 4.29 -10.02
C GLY A 52 13.23 2.87 -9.92
N GLY A 53 14.36 2.59 -10.57
CA GLY A 53 15.10 1.33 -10.43
C GLY A 53 15.81 1.21 -9.07
N PHE A 54 16.40 2.31 -8.58
CA PHE A 54 16.90 2.38 -7.21
C PHE A 54 15.77 2.17 -6.19
N MET A 55 14.63 2.81 -6.39
CA MET A 55 13.45 2.62 -5.53
C MET A 55 12.87 1.19 -5.66
N ALA A 56 12.87 0.59 -6.85
CA ALA A 56 12.43 -0.80 -7.03
C ALA A 56 13.30 -1.77 -6.22
N ASN A 57 14.63 -1.58 -6.24
CA ASN A 57 15.55 -2.30 -5.37
C ASN A 57 15.24 -2.07 -3.87
N GLN A 58 15.03 -0.81 -3.46
CA GLN A 58 14.65 -0.49 -2.08
C GLN A 58 13.34 -1.19 -1.66
N MET A 59 12.32 -1.16 -2.50
CA MET A 59 11.03 -1.82 -2.26
C MET A 59 11.19 -3.33 -2.14
N HIS A 60 11.91 -3.96 -3.06
CA HIS A 60 12.18 -5.40 -3.03
C HIS A 60 12.91 -5.81 -1.75
N VAL A 61 13.97 -5.09 -1.36
CA VAL A 61 14.74 -5.41 -0.15
C VAL A 61 13.93 -5.15 1.13
N ALA A 62 13.21 -4.03 1.21
CA ALA A 62 12.51 -3.66 2.44
C ALA A 62 11.20 -4.42 2.67
N TYR A 63 10.56 -4.88 1.60
CA TYR A 63 9.28 -5.58 1.62
C TYR A 63 9.37 -6.92 0.88
N SER A 64 10.46 -7.68 1.07
CA SER A 64 10.67 -8.98 0.42
C SER A 64 9.68 -10.06 0.89
N ASP A 65 8.92 -9.84 1.97
CA ASP A 65 7.75 -10.68 2.29
C ASP A 65 6.60 -10.51 1.29
N VAL A 66 6.59 -9.42 0.52
CA VAL A 66 5.52 -9.10 -0.45
C VAL A 66 5.99 -9.19 -1.89
N PHE A 67 7.19 -8.67 -2.19
CA PHE A 67 7.73 -8.70 -3.54
C PHE A 67 8.56 -9.96 -3.76
N GLU A 68 8.12 -10.83 -4.67
CA GLU A 68 8.77 -12.11 -5.03
C GLU A 68 9.90 -11.94 -6.06
N GLY A 69 10.17 -10.71 -6.49
CA GLY A 69 11.18 -10.42 -7.48
C GLY A 69 11.18 -8.99 -8.01
N ALA A 70 12.24 -8.63 -8.72
CA ALA A 70 12.46 -7.28 -9.20
C ALA A 70 13.04 -7.20 -10.62
N GLY A 71 12.53 -6.24 -11.41
CA GLY A 71 13.04 -5.89 -12.73
C GLY A 71 13.65 -4.47 -12.76
N ILE A 72 14.96 -4.34 -12.89
CA ILE A 72 15.66 -3.07 -12.63
C ILE A 72 16.44 -2.61 -13.86
N PHE A 73 16.08 -1.46 -14.41
CA PHE A 73 16.75 -0.82 -15.53
C PHE A 73 17.67 0.32 -15.03
N SER A 74 18.95 0.28 -15.40
CA SER A 74 19.92 1.38 -15.22
C SER A 74 19.93 2.02 -13.83
N ALA A 75 20.14 1.22 -12.79
CA ALA A 75 20.20 1.66 -11.38
C ALA A 75 21.37 1.02 -10.61
N GLY A 76 21.35 1.08 -9.28
CA GLY A 76 22.45 0.63 -8.41
C GLY A 76 22.04 -0.07 -7.12
N PRO A 77 23.03 -0.47 -6.30
CA PRO A 77 22.84 -1.31 -5.13
C PRO A 77 22.05 -0.59 -4.04
N TYR A 78 21.49 -1.39 -3.13
CA TYR A 78 20.59 -0.90 -2.08
C TYR A 78 21.32 0.11 -1.19
N ASP A 79 20.64 1.22 -0.88
CA ASP A 79 21.18 2.30 -0.04
C ASP A 79 22.49 2.94 -0.55
N CYS A 80 22.83 2.81 -1.84
CA CYS A 80 24.11 3.31 -2.37
C CYS A 80 24.40 4.77 -1.99
N ALA A 81 23.39 5.64 -2.06
CA ALA A 81 23.52 7.07 -1.81
C ALA A 81 23.79 7.45 -0.34
N GLN A 82 23.55 6.55 0.62
CA GLN A 82 23.85 6.78 2.04
C GLN A 82 23.32 8.12 2.57
N ASN A 83 22.06 8.46 2.26
CA ASN A 83 21.43 9.73 2.67
C ASN A 83 22.22 10.99 2.24
N SER A 84 22.86 10.95 1.06
CA SER A 84 23.72 12.03 0.56
C SER A 84 23.59 12.20 -0.94
N VAL A 85 23.20 13.41 -1.37
CA VAL A 85 23.14 13.78 -2.79
C VAL A 85 24.52 13.76 -3.47
N ASN A 86 25.58 14.06 -2.72
CA ASN A 86 26.95 14.00 -3.24
C ASN A 86 27.39 12.56 -3.51
N THR A 87 27.09 11.65 -2.58
CA THR A 87 27.36 10.22 -2.79
C THR A 87 26.50 9.69 -3.94
N ALA A 88 25.22 10.07 -4.00
CA ALA A 88 24.31 9.71 -5.08
C ALA A 88 24.89 10.08 -6.46
N GLN A 89 25.26 11.34 -6.65
CA GLN A 89 25.75 11.82 -7.96
C GLN A 89 27.15 11.31 -8.27
N TYR A 90 28.10 11.48 -7.34
CA TYR A 90 29.51 11.28 -7.67
C TYR A 90 29.99 9.86 -7.44
N ALA A 91 29.35 9.08 -6.56
CA ALA A 91 29.76 7.70 -6.28
C ALA A 91 28.83 6.67 -6.95
N CYS A 92 27.51 6.92 -6.90
CA CYS A 92 26.46 6.01 -7.36
C CYS A 92 25.89 6.33 -8.74
N MET A 93 26.41 7.34 -9.43
CA MET A 93 26.11 7.61 -10.83
C MET A 93 27.41 7.75 -11.63
N ASP A 94 28.19 8.81 -11.38
CA ASP A 94 29.39 9.15 -12.17
C ASP A 94 30.64 8.33 -11.81
N THR A 95 30.67 7.71 -10.64
CA THR A 95 31.77 6.87 -10.12
C THR A 95 33.11 7.60 -9.91
N PHE A 96 33.09 8.93 -9.84
CA PHE A 96 34.23 9.77 -9.48
C PHE A 96 34.66 9.61 -8.02
N MET A 97 33.70 9.35 -7.12
CA MET A 97 33.94 9.09 -5.70
C MET A 97 33.81 7.59 -5.39
N ALA A 98 34.55 7.13 -4.39
CA ALA A 98 34.35 5.79 -3.84
C ALA A 98 32.95 5.67 -3.21
N ARG A 99 32.28 4.56 -3.50
CA ARG A 99 31.04 4.13 -2.84
C ARG A 99 31.31 2.92 -1.94
N LYS A 100 30.36 2.60 -1.07
CA LYS A 100 30.40 1.35 -0.31
C LYS A 100 30.43 0.16 -1.27
N THR A 101 31.18 -0.88 -0.92
CA THR A 101 31.22 -2.13 -1.68
C THR A 101 29.92 -2.93 -1.51
N PRO A 102 29.61 -3.87 -2.42
CA PRO A 102 28.49 -4.79 -2.24
C PRO A 102 28.45 -5.45 -0.85
N ALA A 103 29.57 -6.00 -0.37
CA ALA A 103 29.66 -6.62 0.96
C ALA A 103 29.35 -5.65 2.13
N GLN A 104 29.73 -4.37 2.02
CA GLN A 104 29.39 -3.37 3.03
C GLN A 104 27.90 -3.02 3.03
N LEU A 105 27.28 -2.99 1.84
CA LEU A 105 25.84 -2.74 1.69
C LEU A 105 25.03 -3.97 2.11
N GLU A 106 25.55 -5.18 1.87
CA GLU A 106 24.99 -6.44 2.36
C GLU A 106 24.95 -6.45 3.89
N GLN A 107 26.07 -6.15 4.55
CA GLN A 107 26.13 -6.08 6.01
C GLN A 107 25.15 -5.04 6.56
N LEU A 108 25.08 -3.85 5.95
CA LEU A 108 24.12 -2.83 6.33
C LEU A 108 22.67 -3.32 6.24
N THR A 109 22.36 -4.11 5.21
CA THR A 109 21.02 -4.68 5.01
C THR A 109 20.72 -5.74 6.06
N ARG A 110 21.69 -6.60 6.40
CA ARG A 110 21.57 -7.59 7.50
C ARG A 110 21.34 -6.90 8.84
N ASP A 111 22.03 -5.80 9.11
CA ASP A 111 21.84 -5.00 10.32
C ASP A 111 20.43 -4.39 10.38
N ARG A 112 19.95 -3.84 9.25
CA ARG A 112 18.57 -3.30 9.13
C ARG A 112 17.52 -4.39 9.29
N ALA A 113 17.73 -5.59 8.76
CA ALA A 113 16.81 -6.71 8.91
C ALA A 113 16.74 -7.18 10.37
N THR A 114 17.90 -7.28 11.04
CA THR A 114 17.99 -7.59 12.48
C THR A 114 17.26 -6.56 13.33
N ALA A 115 17.27 -5.28 12.91
CA ALA A 115 16.57 -4.19 13.56
C ALA A 115 15.08 -4.07 13.16
N GLY A 116 14.55 -4.96 12.31
CA GLY A 116 13.16 -4.93 11.83
C GLY A 116 12.84 -3.73 10.93
N LYS A 117 13.84 -3.11 10.32
CA LYS A 117 13.69 -1.93 9.42
C LYS A 117 13.45 -2.31 7.96
N VAL A 118 13.84 -3.53 7.60
CA VAL A 118 13.58 -4.23 6.34
C VAL A 118 13.21 -5.67 6.68
N ASP A 119 12.69 -6.41 5.70
CA ASP A 119 12.37 -7.82 5.87
C ASP A 119 13.62 -8.70 6.05
N PRO A 120 13.45 -9.94 6.54
CA PRO A 120 14.55 -10.89 6.64
C PRO A 120 15.26 -11.06 5.30
N VAL A 121 16.58 -10.87 5.28
CA VAL A 121 17.39 -11.04 4.07
C VAL A 121 17.35 -12.46 3.49
N ALA A 122 16.91 -13.44 4.28
CA ALA A 122 16.71 -14.81 3.82
C ALA A 122 15.66 -14.92 2.72
N ASN A 123 14.69 -13.99 2.69
CA ASN A 123 13.65 -13.94 1.67
C ASN A 123 14.24 -13.69 0.28
N LEU A 124 15.32 -12.90 0.19
CA LEU A 124 15.97 -12.58 -1.08
C LEU A 124 16.64 -13.79 -1.76
N SER A 125 16.81 -14.90 -1.05
CA SER A 125 17.42 -16.09 -1.60
C SER A 125 16.46 -16.82 -2.52
N GLY A 126 16.85 -17.03 -3.78
CA GLY A 126 16.02 -17.66 -4.81
C GLY A 126 15.06 -16.72 -5.53
N ASP A 127 14.84 -15.50 -5.01
CA ASP A 127 14.02 -14.48 -5.67
C ASP A 127 14.54 -14.17 -7.07
N LYS A 128 13.61 -13.95 -7.99
CA LYS A 128 13.95 -13.66 -9.39
C LYS A 128 14.29 -12.19 -9.53
N VAL A 129 15.53 -11.90 -9.94
CA VAL A 129 15.98 -10.54 -10.20
C VAL A 129 16.46 -10.44 -11.63
N TRP A 130 15.86 -9.53 -12.39
CA TRP A 130 16.28 -9.22 -13.74
C TRP A 130 16.83 -7.80 -13.80
N LEU A 131 18.05 -7.67 -14.33
CA LEU A 131 18.77 -6.41 -14.42
C LEU A 131 19.04 -6.07 -15.88
N PHE A 132 18.92 -4.79 -16.21
CA PHE A 132 19.28 -4.25 -17.51
C PHE A 132 20.16 -3.02 -17.39
N HIS A 133 21.20 -2.96 -18.22
CA HIS A 133 22.05 -1.78 -18.35
C HIS A 133 22.50 -1.60 -19.80
N GLY A 134 22.37 -0.38 -20.32
CA GLY A 134 22.81 -0.07 -21.68
C GLY A 134 24.30 0.26 -21.75
N THR A 135 25.04 -0.27 -22.72
CA THR A 135 26.48 0.02 -22.85
C THR A 135 26.78 1.48 -23.18
N ASN A 136 25.80 2.24 -23.67
CA ASN A 136 25.90 3.68 -23.94
C ASN A 136 25.28 4.53 -22.82
N ASP A 137 24.84 3.92 -21.71
CA ASP A 137 24.37 4.66 -20.54
C ASP A 137 25.54 5.37 -19.85
N SER A 138 25.59 6.68 -20.05
CA SER A 138 26.57 7.56 -19.42
C SER A 138 26.05 8.23 -18.14
N THR A 139 24.79 8.00 -17.76
CA THR A 139 24.11 8.64 -16.63
C THR A 139 24.26 7.84 -15.36
N VAL A 140 24.01 6.54 -15.40
CA VAL A 140 24.39 5.60 -14.33
C VAL A 140 25.44 4.69 -14.93
N LYS A 141 26.69 4.76 -14.48
CA LYS A 141 27.77 3.96 -15.08
C LYS A 141 27.55 2.46 -14.82
N ALA A 142 27.98 1.62 -15.77
CA ALA A 142 27.86 0.16 -15.70
C ALA A 142 28.36 -0.41 -14.37
N ALA A 143 29.49 0.06 -13.86
CA ALA A 143 30.06 -0.38 -12.58
C ALA A 143 29.08 -0.26 -11.39
N VAL A 144 28.14 0.67 -11.43
CA VAL A 144 27.10 0.81 -10.39
C VAL A 144 26.08 -0.32 -10.50
N ASN A 145 25.70 -0.72 -11.71
CA ASN A 145 24.78 -1.82 -11.95
C ASN A 145 25.48 -3.19 -11.74
N ASP A 146 26.77 -3.29 -12.03
CA ASP A 146 27.61 -4.45 -11.69
C ASP A 146 27.62 -4.72 -10.17
N ASP A 147 27.70 -3.66 -9.36
CA ASP A 147 27.62 -3.78 -7.89
C ASP A 147 26.22 -4.20 -7.43
N LEU A 148 25.15 -3.76 -8.11
CA LEU A 148 23.79 -4.22 -7.86
C LEU A 148 23.64 -5.72 -8.15
N ALA A 149 24.19 -6.18 -9.27
CA ALA A 149 24.18 -7.59 -9.64
C ALA A 149 24.94 -8.45 -8.62
N THR A 150 26.09 -7.96 -8.15
CA THR A 150 26.89 -8.61 -7.09
C THR A 150 26.11 -8.66 -5.78
N TYR A 151 25.55 -7.54 -5.34
CA TYR A 151 24.74 -7.43 -4.13
C TYR A 151 23.61 -8.47 -4.08
N TYR A 152 22.85 -8.63 -5.17
CA TYR A 152 21.77 -9.63 -5.20
C TYR A 152 22.28 -11.08 -5.23
N ARG A 153 23.35 -11.36 -5.99
CA ARG A 153 23.96 -12.69 -6.04
C ARG A 153 24.52 -13.11 -4.67
N ASP A 154 25.08 -12.18 -3.91
CA ASP A 154 25.62 -12.44 -2.56
C ASP A 154 24.50 -12.80 -1.56
N PHE A 155 23.28 -12.31 -1.77
CA PHE A 155 22.09 -12.77 -1.02
C PHE A 155 21.48 -14.08 -1.56
N GLY A 156 22.03 -14.64 -2.64
CA GLY A 156 21.57 -15.88 -3.25
C GLY A 156 20.32 -15.72 -4.13
N ALA A 157 20.02 -14.51 -4.60
CA ALA A 157 18.96 -14.29 -5.59
C ALA A 157 19.33 -14.91 -6.95
N ASP A 158 18.34 -15.30 -7.73
CA ASP A 158 18.52 -15.76 -9.11
C ASP A 158 18.57 -14.55 -10.06
N VAL A 159 19.79 -14.12 -10.38
CA VAL A 159 20.05 -12.88 -11.13
C VAL A 159 20.32 -13.16 -12.61
N VAL A 160 19.45 -12.66 -13.47
CA VAL A 160 19.74 -12.44 -14.89
C VAL A 160 20.15 -10.99 -15.10
N TYR A 161 21.26 -10.76 -15.79
CA TYR A 161 21.76 -9.42 -16.06
C TYR A 161 22.08 -9.25 -17.55
N ASP A 162 21.24 -8.48 -18.25
CA ASP A 162 21.48 -8.06 -19.62
C ASP A 162 22.20 -6.69 -19.64
N ASN A 163 23.46 -6.72 -20.05
CA ASN A 163 24.28 -5.52 -20.26
C ASN A 163 24.84 -5.45 -21.69
N SER A 164 24.18 -6.12 -22.64
CA SER A 164 24.69 -6.29 -24.00
C SER A 164 24.17 -5.24 -24.99
N SER A 165 23.02 -4.63 -24.67
CA SER A 165 22.36 -3.66 -25.54
C SER A 165 23.11 -2.33 -25.60
N ALA A 166 23.19 -1.74 -26.79
CA ALA A 166 23.75 -0.41 -27.01
C ALA A 166 22.84 0.75 -26.52
N SER A 167 21.94 0.47 -25.58
CA SER A 167 20.97 1.45 -25.08
C SER A 167 21.68 2.62 -24.39
N GLY A 168 21.10 3.81 -24.51
CA GLY A 168 21.35 4.92 -23.59
C GLY A 168 20.63 4.71 -22.24
N HIS A 169 20.55 5.76 -21.43
CA HIS A 169 19.86 5.73 -20.13
C HIS A 169 18.35 5.84 -20.32
N ALA A 170 17.69 4.69 -20.48
CA ALA A 170 16.27 4.62 -20.80
C ALA A 170 15.64 3.27 -20.41
N TRP A 171 14.32 3.26 -20.28
CA TRP A 171 13.55 2.02 -20.33
C TRP A 171 13.58 1.49 -21.77
N VAL A 172 13.84 0.20 -21.96
CA VAL A 172 13.92 -0.37 -23.31
C VAL A 172 12.71 -1.23 -23.59
N SER A 173 11.98 -0.92 -24.66
CA SER A 173 10.78 -1.64 -25.07
C SER A 173 10.58 -1.60 -26.59
N PRO A 174 9.80 -2.52 -27.16
CA PRO A 174 9.43 -2.49 -28.58
C PRO A 174 8.70 -1.20 -28.99
N LEU A 175 7.98 -0.55 -28.07
CA LEU A 175 7.20 0.67 -28.31
C LEU A 175 7.97 1.97 -28.05
N GLY A 176 9.25 1.89 -27.66
CA GLY A 176 10.03 3.07 -27.31
C GLY A 176 10.14 4.08 -28.48
N PRO A 177 9.77 5.36 -28.28
CA PRO A 177 9.79 6.36 -29.34
C PRO A 177 11.19 6.83 -29.71
N ASN A 178 12.18 6.63 -28.84
CA ASN A 178 13.55 7.07 -29.07
C ASN A 178 14.42 5.96 -29.66
N SER A 179 15.47 6.36 -30.38
CA SER A 179 16.50 5.44 -30.85
C SER A 179 17.26 4.79 -29.69
N CYS A 180 17.79 3.59 -29.90
CA CYS A 180 18.41 2.78 -28.86
C CYS A 180 19.44 3.53 -28.01
N SER A 181 20.39 4.23 -28.63
CA SER A 181 21.47 4.93 -27.91
C SER A 181 21.07 6.27 -27.28
N SER A 182 19.78 6.65 -27.34
CA SER A 182 19.33 7.97 -26.86
C SER A 182 19.26 8.05 -25.33
N THR A 183 19.54 9.23 -24.78
CA THR A 183 19.32 9.57 -23.37
C THR A 183 18.50 10.86 -23.30
N THR A 184 17.29 10.82 -23.87
CA THR A 184 16.40 11.98 -23.98
C THR A 184 14.99 11.64 -23.54
N SER A 185 14.21 12.64 -23.15
CA SER A 185 12.77 12.49 -22.88
C SER A 185 12.05 11.81 -24.06
N PRO A 186 11.08 10.90 -23.82
CA PRO A 186 10.55 10.48 -22.52
C PRO A 186 11.36 9.37 -21.83
N TYR A 187 12.60 9.11 -22.25
CA TYR A 187 13.51 8.07 -21.73
C TYR A 187 12.94 6.66 -21.86
N VAL A 188 12.30 6.40 -23.01
CA VAL A 188 11.88 5.06 -23.44
C VAL A 188 12.42 4.84 -24.86
N ASN A 189 13.25 3.81 -25.05
CA ASN A 189 13.99 3.56 -26.29
C ASN A 189 13.56 2.24 -26.93
N THR A 190 13.69 2.15 -28.24
CA THR A 190 13.58 0.88 -29.00
C THR A 190 14.96 0.43 -29.49
N CYS A 191 15.28 -0.84 -29.22
CA CYS A 191 16.60 -1.44 -29.47
C CYS A 191 16.57 -2.72 -30.32
N GLY A 192 15.43 -3.05 -30.94
CA GLY A 192 15.30 -4.24 -31.80
C GLY A 192 15.10 -5.57 -31.05
N GLY A 193 14.98 -5.53 -29.71
CA GLY A 193 14.61 -6.67 -28.86
C GLY A 193 13.43 -6.34 -27.96
N ASP A 194 13.06 -7.28 -27.09
CA ASP A 194 11.99 -7.11 -26.10
C ASP A 194 12.46 -7.47 -24.68
N PRO A 195 13.28 -6.58 -24.06
CA PRO A 195 13.77 -6.83 -22.70
C PRO A 195 12.64 -6.90 -21.66
N VAL A 196 11.46 -6.34 -21.98
CA VAL A 196 10.28 -6.41 -21.11
C VAL A 196 9.74 -7.84 -21.06
N ARG A 197 9.65 -8.52 -22.21
CA ARG A 197 9.34 -9.95 -22.24
C ARG A 197 10.36 -10.77 -21.47
N ASP A 198 11.64 -10.50 -21.68
CA ASP A 198 12.72 -11.29 -21.10
C ASP A 198 12.74 -11.11 -19.57
N MET A 199 12.53 -9.88 -19.10
CA MET A 199 12.28 -9.57 -17.68
C MET A 199 11.08 -10.35 -17.14
N LEU A 200 9.91 -10.22 -17.76
CA LEU A 200 8.70 -10.88 -17.26
C LEU A 200 8.82 -12.42 -17.34
N THR A 201 9.49 -12.96 -18.35
CA THR A 201 9.75 -14.40 -18.44
C THR A 201 10.62 -14.88 -17.28
N HIS A 202 11.65 -14.13 -16.90
CA HIS A 202 12.48 -14.46 -15.75
C HIS A 202 11.69 -14.40 -14.44
N LEU A 203 10.93 -13.32 -14.23
CA LEU A 203 10.16 -13.11 -13.00
C LEU A 203 9.00 -14.10 -12.84
N LEU A 204 8.30 -14.41 -13.93
CA LEU A 204 7.05 -15.19 -13.93
C LEU A 204 7.26 -16.65 -14.37
N GLY A 205 8.47 -17.03 -14.77
CA GLY A 205 8.84 -18.31 -15.37
C GLY A 205 8.45 -18.44 -16.84
N SER A 206 7.27 -17.94 -17.24
CA SER A 206 6.82 -17.87 -18.63
C SER A 206 5.77 -16.79 -18.81
N VAL A 207 5.66 -16.23 -20.01
CA VAL A 207 4.60 -15.30 -20.39
C VAL A 207 3.96 -15.67 -21.71
N ASN A 208 2.64 -15.48 -21.80
CA ASN A 208 1.93 -15.40 -23.07
C ASN A 208 2.45 -14.20 -23.89
N PRO A 209 2.42 -14.28 -25.23
CA PRO A 209 2.77 -13.15 -26.08
C PRO A 209 1.97 -11.89 -25.70
N ALA A 210 2.61 -10.74 -25.84
CA ALA A 210 1.95 -9.44 -25.68
C ALA A 210 0.74 -9.31 -26.61
N SER A 211 -0.29 -8.61 -26.15
CA SER A 211 -1.48 -8.32 -26.94
C SER A 211 -1.10 -7.63 -28.25
N SER A 212 -1.59 -8.18 -29.37
CA SER A 212 -1.46 -7.58 -30.71
C SER A 212 -2.72 -6.84 -31.14
N SER A 213 -3.74 -6.83 -30.28
CA SER A 213 -5.02 -6.14 -30.44
C SER A 213 -5.15 -4.97 -29.46
N ALA A 214 -6.25 -4.22 -29.56
CA ALA A 214 -6.57 -3.21 -28.56
C ALA A 214 -6.63 -3.84 -27.15
N LEU A 215 -6.07 -3.13 -26.19
CA LEU A 215 -6.04 -3.52 -24.78
C LEU A 215 -7.46 -3.58 -24.21
N THR A 216 -7.77 -4.64 -23.45
CA THR A 216 -9.11 -4.82 -22.85
C THR A 216 -9.26 -4.18 -21.47
N GLY A 217 -8.13 -3.96 -20.78
CA GLY A 217 -8.10 -3.33 -19.46
C GLY A 217 -8.50 -1.85 -19.40
N LYS A 218 -8.57 -1.33 -18.17
CA LYS A 218 -8.81 0.09 -17.88
C LYS A 218 -7.58 0.70 -17.21
N LEU A 219 -7.29 1.97 -17.52
CA LEU A 219 -6.28 2.75 -16.82
C LEU A 219 -6.97 3.60 -15.74
N VAL A 220 -6.97 3.12 -14.50
CA VAL A 220 -7.56 3.83 -13.36
C VAL A 220 -6.61 4.92 -12.91
N GLN A 221 -7.06 6.17 -12.89
CA GLN A 221 -6.35 7.30 -12.27
C GLN A 221 -6.93 7.56 -10.87
N PHE A 222 -6.09 7.51 -9.84
CA PHE A 222 -6.49 7.64 -8.44
C PHE A 222 -5.69 8.72 -7.71
N ASN A 223 -6.18 9.15 -6.54
CA ASN A 223 -5.50 10.12 -5.70
C ASN A 223 -4.52 9.44 -4.74
N GLN A 224 -3.22 9.71 -4.88
CA GLN A 224 -2.15 9.12 -4.07
C GLN A 224 -2.13 9.61 -2.62
N SER A 225 -2.74 10.77 -2.32
CA SER A 225 -2.71 11.35 -0.97
C SER A 225 -3.41 10.47 0.07
N GLY A 226 -4.40 9.67 -0.34
CA GLY A 226 -5.05 8.69 0.54
C GLY A 226 -4.12 7.57 1.00
N TYR A 227 -3.00 7.34 0.29
CA TYR A 227 -2.04 6.29 0.58
C TYR A 227 -0.74 6.85 1.19
N ALA A 228 -0.51 8.16 1.09
CA ALA A 228 0.67 8.81 1.64
C ALA A 228 0.59 8.91 3.17
N PRO A 229 1.68 8.62 3.91
CA PRO A 229 1.74 8.90 5.34
C PRO A 229 1.48 10.39 5.60
N GLY A 230 0.59 10.69 6.54
CA GLY A 230 0.14 12.05 6.83
C GLY A 230 -0.89 12.62 5.84
N GLY A 231 -1.40 11.81 4.90
CA GLY A 231 -2.53 12.18 4.04
C GLY A 231 -2.20 13.18 2.93
N SER A 232 -0.92 13.35 2.57
CA SER A 232 -0.49 14.27 1.52
C SER A 232 0.65 13.71 0.69
N ALA A 233 0.38 13.40 -0.59
CA ALA A 233 1.41 12.94 -1.52
C ALA A 233 2.45 14.04 -1.82
N GLY A 234 2.00 15.28 -1.98
CA GLY A 234 2.88 16.42 -2.22
C GLY A 234 3.90 16.65 -1.09
N ALA A 235 3.54 16.34 0.16
CA ALA A 235 4.44 16.46 1.31
C ALA A 235 5.65 15.50 1.22
N ILE A 236 5.58 14.46 0.40
CA ILE A 236 6.61 13.42 0.24
C ILE A 236 7.16 13.34 -1.19
N SER A 237 7.06 14.42 -1.97
CA SER A 237 7.52 14.47 -3.38
C SER A 237 6.80 13.47 -4.30
N MET A 238 5.53 13.19 -4.04
CA MET A 238 4.69 12.37 -4.91
C MET A 238 3.59 13.24 -5.53
N GLY A 239 3.24 12.94 -6.78
CA GLY A 239 2.12 13.60 -7.47
C GLY A 239 0.79 13.29 -6.76
N ASN A 240 -0.25 14.08 -7.03
CA ASN A 240 -1.57 13.72 -6.52
C ASN A 240 -2.14 12.53 -7.29
N GLU A 241 -1.76 12.38 -8.55
CA GLU A 241 -2.23 11.35 -9.47
C GLU A 241 -1.37 10.09 -9.36
N GLY A 242 -2.01 8.93 -9.26
CA GLY A 242 -1.40 7.62 -9.48
C GLY A 242 -2.23 6.86 -10.50
N PHE A 243 -1.65 5.84 -11.14
CA PHE A 243 -2.33 5.08 -12.18
C PHE A 243 -2.23 3.57 -11.96
N ALA A 244 -3.27 2.83 -12.31
CA ALA A 244 -3.23 1.37 -12.33
C ALA A 244 -3.91 0.87 -13.61
N TYR A 245 -3.16 0.13 -14.43
CA TYR A 245 -3.73 -0.60 -15.56
C TYR A 245 -4.26 -1.95 -15.07
N VAL A 246 -5.55 -2.19 -15.26
CA VAL A 246 -6.25 -3.37 -14.77
C VAL A 246 -6.89 -4.12 -15.96
N PRO A 247 -6.35 -5.29 -16.36
CA PRO A 247 -6.94 -6.13 -17.40
C PRO A 247 -8.38 -6.53 -17.11
N GLN A 248 -9.16 -6.83 -18.15
CA GLN A 248 -10.56 -7.24 -18.00
C GLN A 248 -10.71 -8.55 -17.21
N SER A 249 -9.74 -9.47 -17.31
CA SER A 249 -9.72 -10.72 -16.54
C SER A 249 -9.65 -10.46 -15.02
N CYS A 250 -8.76 -9.57 -14.59
CA CYS A 250 -8.63 -9.18 -13.18
C CYS A 250 -9.89 -8.45 -12.67
N GLN A 251 -10.49 -7.58 -13.50
CA GLN A 251 -11.79 -6.96 -13.19
C GLN A 251 -12.92 -8.00 -13.02
N SER A 252 -12.79 -9.16 -13.65
CA SER A 252 -13.76 -10.25 -13.61
C SER A 252 -13.46 -11.29 -12.52
N GLY A 253 -12.47 -11.02 -11.65
CA GLY A 253 -12.16 -11.87 -10.50
C GLY A 253 -11.12 -12.98 -10.74
N ALA A 254 -10.38 -12.94 -11.85
CA ALA A 254 -9.24 -13.83 -12.05
C ALA A 254 -8.20 -13.67 -10.91
N SER A 255 -7.43 -14.74 -10.65
CA SER A 255 -6.25 -14.63 -9.80
C SER A 255 -5.14 -13.96 -10.61
N CYS A 256 -4.73 -12.78 -10.17
CA CYS A 256 -3.84 -11.91 -10.90
C CYS A 256 -2.49 -11.74 -10.20
N LYS A 257 -1.52 -11.25 -10.96
CA LYS A 257 -0.23 -10.76 -10.48
C LYS A 257 -0.29 -9.24 -10.37
N LEU A 258 0.55 -8.66 -9.52
CA LEU A 258 0.75 -7.22 -9.46
C LEU A 258 2.19 -6.88 -9.84
N MET A 259 2.37 -6.00 -10.83
CA MET A 259 3.64 -5.37 -11.13
C MET A 259 3.59 -3.90 -10.70
N VAL A 260 4.43 -3.50 -9.76
CA VAL A 260 4.60 -2.10 -9.36
C VAL A 260 5.74 -1.49 -10.17
N THR A 261 5.43 -0.60 -11.12
CA THR A 261 6.43 0.00 -12.02
C THR A 261 6.68 1.47 -11.69
N LEU A 262 7.94 1.77 -11.40
CA LEU A 262 8.40 3.07 -10.92
C LEU A 262 9.20 3.79 -12.02
N HIS A 263 8.69 4.94 -12.45
CA HIS A 263 9.34 5.77 -13.46
C HIS A 263 10.66 6.37 -12.96
N GLY A 264 11.55 6.76 -13.87
CA GLY A 264 12.80 7.46 -13.55
C GLY A 264 12.64 8.96 -13.33
N CYS A 265 13.77 9.64 -13.11
CA CYS A 265 13.79 11.11 -13.08
C CYS A 265 13.30 11.68 -14.42
N TYR A 266 12.66 12.85 -14.40
CA TYR A 266 12.07 13.49 -15.58
C TYR A 266 11.01 12.66 -16.34
N GLN A 267 10.47 11.60 -15.72
CA GLN A 267 9.42 10.76 -16.32
C GLN A 267 8.10 10.81 -15.55
N TYR A 268 7.95 11.71 -14.58
CA TYR A 268 6.68 11.85 -13.85
C TYR A 268 5.59 12.39 -14.77
N PHE A 269 4.34 12.01 -14.49
CA PHE A 269 3.17 12.34 -15.30
C PHE A 269 3.04 13.82 -15.65
N GLY A 270 3.28 14.72 -14.68
CA GLY A 270 3.22 16.17 -14.90
C GLY A 270 4.22 16.74 -15.92
N LEU A 271 5.22 15.95 -16.36
CA LEU A 271 6.19 16.36 -17.37
C LEU A 271 6.04 15.62 -18.70
N VAL A 272 5.83 14.30 -18.67
CA VAL A 272 5.79 13.47 -19.89
C VAL A 272 4.43 12.82 -20.17
N GLY A 273 3.40 13.17 -19.40
CA GLY A 273 2.08 12.56 -19.50
C GLY A 273 2.13 11.06 -19.22
N ASN A 274 1.42 10.27 -20.02
CA ASN A 274 1.33 8.82 -19.87
C ASN A 274 2.46 8.05 -20.59
N ALA A 275 3.57 8.70 -20.98
CA ALA A 275 4.57 8.10 -21.87
C ALA A 275 5.11 6.74 -21.39
N LEU A 276 5.41 6.57 -20.09
CA LEU A 276 5.84 5.26 -19.58
C LEU A 276 4.70 4.23 -19.62
N MET A 277 3.49 4.60 -19.23
CA MET A 277 2.33 3.70 -19.28
C MET A 277 2.00 3.28 -20.72
N ASP A 278 2.18 4.17 -21.68
CA ASP A 278 1.88 3.93 -23.09
C ASP A 278 3.00 3.18 -23.84
N LYS A 279 4.26 3.43 -23.46
CA LYS A 279 5.43 2.97 -24.22
C LYS A 279 6.27 1.91 -23.51
N ALA A 280 6.04 1.61 -22.23
CA ALA A 280 6.84 0.61 -21.51
C ALA A 280 6.62 -0.82 -22.01
N TYR A 281 5.55 -1.08 -22.78
CA TYR A 281 5.15 -2.40 -23.27
C TYR A 281 4.72 -3.40 -22.17
N LEU A 282 4.44 -2.90 -20.96
CA LEU A 282 3.99 -3.71 -19.83
C LEU A 282 2.49 -4.02 -19.90
N ASN A 283 1.69 -3.08 -20.40
CA ASN A 283 0.23 -3.23 -20.42
C ASN A 283 -0.22 -4.28 -21.44
N GLU A 284 0.55 -4.43 -22.52
CA GLU A 284 0.34 -5.43 -23.56
C GLU A 284 0.60 -6.85 -23.05
N TYR A 285 1.61 -7.04 -22.20
CA TYR A 285 1.80 -8.29 -21.47
C TYR A 285 0.77 -8.48 -20.36
N ALA A 286 0.43 -7.41 -19.65
CA ALA A 286 -0.57 -7.43 -18.59
C ALA A 286 -1.92 -7.98 -19.05
N ASP A 287 -2.38 -7.54 -20.21
CA ASP A 287 -3.68 -7.91 -20.79
C ASP A 287 -3.76 -9.41 -21.18
N THR A 288 -2.63 -10.08 -21.38
CA THR A 288 -2.55 -11.50 -21.77
C THR A 288 -2.05 -12.43 -20.66
N ASN A 289 -1.65 -11.88 -19.50
CA ASN A 289 -1.00 -12.64 -18.42
C ASN A 289 -1.61 -12.42 -17.03
N ASP A 290 -2.87 -11.97 -16.96
CA ASP A 290 -3.57 -11.70 -15.70
C ASP A 290 -2.72 -10.88 -14.72
N MET A 291 -2.17 -9.76 -15.21
CA MET A 291 -1.26 -8.93 -14.42
C MET A 291 -1.78 -7.50 -14.37
N ILE A 292 -1.95 -6.96 -13.17
CA ILE A 292 -2.20 -5.54 -12.95
C ILE A 292 -0.87 -4.81 -12.95
N VAL A 293 -0.80 -3.62 -13.56
CA VAL A 293 0.38 -2.76 -13.48
C VAL A 293 0.05 -1.47 -12.74
N LEU A 294 0.64 -1.28 -11.56
CA LEU A 294 0.55 -0.08 -10.76
C LEU A 294 1.69 0.88 -11.15
N TYR A 295 1.35 2.13 -11.44
CA TYR A 295 2.27 3.21 -11.82
C TYR A 295 2.16 4.39 -10.83
N PRO A 296 2.77 4.28 -9.64
CA PRO A 296 2.88 5.40 -8.72
C PRO A 296 3.65 6.55 -9.37
N GLN A 297 3.34 7.80 -8.99
CA GLN A 297 3.98 8.99 -9.55
C GLN A 297 4.74 9.76 -8.47
N ALA A 298 6.05 9.87 -8.62
CA ALA A 298 6.83 10.91 -7.95
C ALA A 298 6.52 12.28 -8.60
N THR A 299 6.94 13.36 -7.95
CA THR A 299 6.88 14.71 -8.53
C THR A 299 8.00 15.57 -7.95
N THR A 300 8.15 16.77 -8.48
CA THR A 300 9.19 17.71 -8.06
C THR A 300 8.97 18.25 -6.64
N MET A 301 10.05 18.46 -5.90
CA MET A 301 10.06 19.26 -4.68
C MET A 301 11.41 19.97 -4.50
N THR A 302 11.52 20.84 -3.49
CA THR A 302 12.82 21.39 -3.07
C THR A 302 13.77 20.25 -2.69
N GLY A 303 14.94 20.18 -3.33
CA GLY A 303 15.90 19.08 -3.17
C GLY A 303 15.72 17.93 -4.18
N ASN A 304 14.61 17.90 -4.89
CA ASN A 304 14.32 16.96 -5.99
C ASN A 304 13.62 17.68 -7.17
N PRO A 305 14.32 18.55 -7.90
CA PRO A 305 13.72 19.33 -8.99
C PRO A 305 13.42 18.49 -10.24
N ARG A 306 13.82 17.21 -10.25
CA ARG A 306 13.68 16.31 -11.40
C ARG A 306 12.53 15.32 -11.25
N GLY A 307 11.81 15.35 -10.11
CA GLY A 307 10.74 14.40 -9.82
C GLY A 307 11.23 12.94 -9.78
N CYS A 308 12.43 12.71 -9.26
CA CYS A 308 12.95 11.38 -8.99
C CYS A 308 12.25 10.75 -7.78
N TRP A 309 12.38 9.43 -7.62
CA TRP A 309 12.09 8.77 -6.34
C TRP A 309 13.18 9.07 -5.29
N ASP A 310 12.85 8.97 -4.01
CA ASP A 310 13.78 9.18 -2.91
C ASP A 310 14.71 7.97 -2.75
N TRP A 311 15.85 8.05 -3.41
CA TRP A 311 16.95 7.09 -3.31
C TRP A 311 18.22 7.70 -2.71
N TRP A 312 18.16 8.97 -2.28
CA TRP A 312 19.30 9.65 -1.64
C TRP A 312 18.96 10.41 -0.36
N GLY A 313 17.75 10.20 0.17
CA GLY A 313 17.28 10.72 1.45
C GLY A 313 16.96 12.21 1.44
N TYR A 314 16.55 12.77 0.29
CA TYR A 314 16.16 14.18 0.24
C TYR A 314 14.90 14.47 1.05
N LYS A 315 14.05 13.45 1.28
CA LYS A 315 12.84 13.59 2.08
C LYS A 315 12.96 12.99 3.47
N SER A 316 13.64 11.85 3.61
CA SER A 316 13.81 11.17 4.89
C SER A 316 15.13 10.41 4.94
N ALA A 317 15.78 10.39 6.11
CA ALA A 317 16.93 9.50 6.34
C ALA A 317 16.55 8.00 6.27
N ASP A 318 15.26 7.69 6.43
CA ASP A 318 14.70 6.35 6.32
C ASP A 318 14.28 5.98 4.89
N TYR A 319 14.70 6.73 3.87
CA TYR A 319 14.24 6.58 2.47
C TYR A 319 14.33 5.15 1.89
N ALA A 320 15.26 4.33 2.37
CA ALA A 320 15.46 2.94 1.94
C ALA A 320 14.89 1.90 2.92
N GLN A 321 14.21 2.31 4.00
CA GLN A 321 13.62 1.44 5.03
C GLN A 321 12.10 1.37 4.88
N LYS A 322 11.44 0.43 5.57
CA LYS A 322 9.97 0.34 5.59
C LYS A 322 9.28 1.64 6.06
N SER A 323 9.93 2.44 6.91
CA SER A 323 9.42 3.75 7.35
C SER A 323 9.65 4.88 6.35
N GLY A 324 10.32 4.61 5.22
CA GLY A 324 10.52 5.55 4.13
C GLY A 324 9.18 6.07 3.60
N PRO A 325 8.92 7.39 3.58
CA PRO A 325 7.57 7.89 3.31
C PRO A 325 7.02 7.52 1.92
N GLN A 326 7.87 7.56 0.88
CA GLN A 326 7.46 7.15 -0.47
C GLN A 326 7.25 5.64 -0.56
N MET A 327 8.13 4.85 0.06
CA MET A 327 8.02 3.40 0.11
C MET A 327 6.73 2.95 0.81
N THR A 328 6.42 3.56 1.96
CA THR A 328 5.15 3.37 2.67
C THR A 328 3.97 3.69 1.77
N ALA A 329 3.99 4.81 1.05
CA ALA A 329 2.90 5.20 0.15
C ALA A 329 2.70 4.19 -0.98
N VAL A 330 3.78 3.76 -1.63
CA VAL A 330 3.72 2.75 -2.70
C VAL A 330 3.21 1.42 -2.17
N MET A 331 3.66 0.97 -0.99
CA MET A 331 3.15 -0.26 -0.40
C MET A 331 1.68 -0.17 0.01
N ASN A 332 1.22 0.99 0.49
CA ASN A 332 -0.20 1.19 0.77
C ASN A 332 -1.05 1.08 -0.50
N MET A 333 -0.56 1.59 -1.64
CA MET A 333 -1.22 1.41 -2.94
C MET A 333 -1.22 -0.06 -3.38
N ALA A 334 -0.09 -0.75 -3.26
CA ALA A 334 0.01 -2.16 -3.61
C ALA A 334 -0.95 -3.04 -2.76
N ARG A 335 -0.99 -2.81 -1.46
CA ARG A 335 -1.93 -3.49 -0.54
C ARG A 335 -3.38 -3.13 -0.82
N ALA A 336 -3.67 -1.89 -1.24
CA ALA A 336 -5.02 -1.51 -1.66
C ALA A 336 -5.50 -2.26 -2.92
N LEU A 337 -4.56 -2.77 -3.73
CA LEU A 337 -4.82 -3.67 -4.86
C LEU A 337 -4.87 -5.15 -4.48
N GLY A 338 -4.46 -5.53 -3.27
CA GLY A 338 -4.46 -6.90 -2.76
C GLY A 338 -3.08 -7.54 -2.58
N ALA A 339 -1.98 -6.79 -2.75
CA ALA A 339 -0.64 -7.32 -2.56
C ALA A 339 -0.39 -7.78 -1.11
N GLY A 340 0.26 -8.93 -0.96
CA GLY A 340 0.71 -9.47 0.32
C GLY A 340 -0.33 -10.31 1.08
N GLY A 341 -1.49 -10.63 0.48
CA GLY A 341 -2.48 -11.56 1.05
C GLY A 341 -3.17 -11.11 2.34
N GLU A 342 -2.67 -10.06 2.98
CA GLU A 342 -3.31 -9.35 4.07
C GLU A 342 -4.09 -8.18 3.47
N SER A 343 -5.40 -8.13 3.75
CA SER A 343 -6.24 -6.94 3.54
C SER A 343 -5.44 -5.68 3.85
N SER A 344 -5.46 -4.69 2.93
CA SER A 344 -5.03 -3.27 3.06
C SER A 344 -4.68 -2.86 4.49
N PRO A 345 -3.58 -2.12 4.80
CA PRO A 345 -3.24 -1.82 6.19
C PRO A 345 -4.46 -1.19 6.85
N ALA A 346 -5.14 -2.03 7.64
CA ALA A 346 -6.44 -1.74 8.16
C ALA A 346 -6.21 -0.47 8.99
N LEU A 347 -7.09 0.53 8.87
CA LEU A 347 -6.96 1.77 9.66
C LEU A 347 -6.52 1.41 11.08
N PRO A 348 -5.50 2.09 11.65
CA PRO A 348 -4.99 1.72 12.95
C PRO A 348 -6.13 1.74 13.96
N ALA A 349 -6.06 0.87 14.96
CA ALA A 349 -7.08 0.79 15.97
C ALA A 349 -7.27 2.17 16.64
N PRO A 350 -8.51 2.65 16.82
CA PRO A 350 -8.77 3.83 17.61
C PRO A 350 -8.10 3.73 18.99
N THR A 351 -7.57 4.84 19.49
CA THR A 351 -6.96 4.89 20.83
C THR A 351 -7.93 5.49 21.84
N GLY A 352 -7.68 5.28 23.14
CA GLY A 352 -8.46 5.92 24.20
C GLY A 352 -9.91 5.45 24.30
N LEU A 353 -10.24 4.24 23.81
CA LEU A 353 -11.56 3.66 24.03
C LEU A 353 -11.83 3.57 25.54
N THR A 354 -12.94 4.16 25.97
CA THR A 354 -13.35 4.22 27.38
C THR A 354 -14.87 4.16 27.50
N VAL A 355 -15.34 3.64 28.64
CA VAL A 355 -16.75 3.66 29.04
C VAL A 355 -17.01 4.98 29.78
N THR A 356 -17.94 5.79 29.30
CA THR A 356 -18.23 7.12 29.86
C THR A 356 -19.44 7.13 30.78
N ALA A 357 -20.42 6.23 30.57
CA ALA A 357 -21.57 6.05 31.44
C ALA A 357 -22.24 4.68 31.23
N THR A 358 -22.92 4.18 32.25
CA THR A 358 -23.75 2.97 32.18
C THR A 358 -25.07 3.19 32.91
N THR A 359 -26.16 2.67 32.36
CA THR A 359 -27.47 2.56 33.04
C THR A 359 -27.85 1.10 33.20
N ALA A 360 -29.10 0.82 33.58
CA ALA A 360 -29.60 -0.54 33.67
C ALA A 360 -29.64 -1.23 32.30
N THR A 361 -29.77 -0.48 31.21
CA THR A 361 -29.99 -1.03 29.86
C THR A 361 -29.16 -0.35 28.77
N THR A 362 -28.19 0.49 29.13
CA THR A 362 -27.34 1.20 28.18
C THR A 362 -25.88 1.30 28.62
N ALA A 363 -24.97 1.41 27.65
CA ALA A 363 -23.56 1.71 27.86
C ALA A 363 -23.11 2.78 26.85
N SER A 364 -22.50 3.85 27.34
CA SER A 364 -21.94 4.93 26.52
C SER A 364 -20.42 4.82 26.42
N LEU A 365 -19.90 4.98 25.22
CA LEU A 365 -18.49 4.81 24.86
C LEU A 365 -17.94 6.07 24.18
N SER A 366 -16.64 6.32 24.36
CA SER A 366 -15.90 7.34 23.60
C SER A 366 -14.49 6.86 23.24
N TRP A 367 -13.94 7.36 22.14
CA TRP A 367 -12.59 7.08 21.66
C TRP A 367 -11.99 8.28 20.93
N ASN A 368 -10.70 8.20 20.58
CA ASN A 368 -10.01 9.21 19.76
C ASN A 368 -10.26 8.98 18.26
N SER A 369 -10.32 10.06 17.47
CA SER A 369 -10.46 9.94 16.02
C SER A 369 -9.24 9.29 15.36
N VAL A 370 -9.50 8.53 14.30
CA VAL A 370 -8.47 7.92 13.45
C VAL A 370 -8.37 8.69 12.13
N PRO A 371 -7.19 9.25 11.77
CA PRO A 371 -6.99 9.84 10.45
C PRO A 371 -7.31 8.85 9.33
N GLY A 372 -8.14 9.27 8.37
CA GLY A 372 -8.59 8.40 7.27
C GLY A 372 -9.86 7.60 7.54
N ALA A 373 -10.40 7.61 8.78
CA ALA A 373 -11.70 7.01 9.07
C ALA A 373 -12.85 7.91 8.58
N ALA A 374 -13.71 7.36 7.74
CA ALA A 374 -14.99 7.95 7.34
C ALA A 374 -16.10 7.67 8.36
N SER A 375 -16.02 6.53 9.04
CA SER A 375 -16.94 6.16 10.13
C SER A 375 -16.29 5.16 11.09
N TYR A 376 -17.05 4.66 12.06
CA TYR A 376 -16.61 3.65 13.02
C TYR A 376 -17.64 2.52 13.14
N ASP A 377 -17.11 1.32 13.36
CA ASP A 377 -17.86 0.13 13.72
C ASP A 377 -17.61 -0.24 15.18
N VAL A 378 -18.70 -0.43 15.93
CA VAL A 378 -18.70 -0.75 17.35
C VAL A 378 -19.16 -2.19 17.54
N TYR A 379 -18.41 -2.95 18.33
CA TYR A 379 -18.65 -4.37 18.57
C TYR A 379 -18.92 -4.61 20.06
N ARG A 380 -20.00 -5.33 20.36
CA ARG A 380 -20.33 -5.89 21.68
C ARG A 380 -20.11 -7.39 21.64
N ASP A 381 -19.27 -7.90 22.54
CA ASP A 381 -18.91 -9.32 22.64
C ASP A 381 -18.50 -9.92 21.28
N GLY A 382 -17.75 -9.12 20.51
CA GLY A 382 -17.27 -9.49 19.17
C GLY A 382 -18.25 -9.28 18.02
N THR A 383 -19.53 -8.94 18.30
CA THR A 383 -20.58 -8.73 17.28
C THR A 383 -20.84 -7.24 17.06
N LYS A 384 -20.92 -6.80 15.80
CA LYS A 384 -21.21 -5.39 15.45
C LYS A 384 -22.61 -5.00 15.90
N VAL A 385 -22.74 -3.88 16.61
CA VAL A 385 -24.03 -3.41 17.18
C VAL A 385 -24.62 -2.19 16.49
N ASN A 386 -23.80 -1.38 15.82
CA ASN A 386 -24.30 -0.26 15.02
C ASN A 386 -24.71 -0.73 13.62
N SER A 387 -25.96 -0.48 13.22
CA SER A 387 -26.45 -0.75 11.86
C SER A 387 -26.13 0.38 10.88
N ALA A 388 -26.07 1.62 11.38
CA ALA A 388 -25.66 2.80 10.61
C ALA A 388 -24.19 3.17 10.88
N PRO A 389 -23.49 3.79 9.91
CA PRO A 389 -22.13 4.30 10.12
C PRO A 389 -22.09 5.33 11.26
N VAL A 390 -21.21 5.11 12.25
CA VAL A 390 -20.99 6.10 13.32
C VAL A 390 -19.93 7.08 12.84
N THR A 391 -20.29 8.33 12.56
CA THR A 391 -19.33 9.36 12.10
C THR A 391 -18.74 10.17 13.26
N ALA A 392 -19.36 10.12 14.43
CA ALA A 392 -18.82 10.69 15.66
C ALA A 392 -17.79 9.74 16.32
N THR A 393 -17.07 10.24 17.32
CA THR A 393 -16.15 9.44 18.15
C THR A 393 -16.79 8.97 19.46
N THR A 394 -18.11 8.84 19.45
CA THR A 394 -18.93 8.40 20.59
C THR A 394 -20.06 7.49 20.10
N TYR A 395 -20.49 6.57 20.96
CA TYR A 395 -21.63 5.68 20.70
C TYR A 395 -22.30 5.23 21.99
N THR A 396 -23.63 5.19 21.99
CA THR A 396 -24.42 4.63 23.10
C THR A 396 -25.12 3.37 22.63
N ASP A 397 -24.72 2.24 23.20
CA ASP A 397 -25.39 0.96 23.02
C ASP A 397 -26.61 0.88 23.94
N THR A 398 -27.72 0.34 23.43
CA THR A 398 -29.03 0.33 24.10
C THR A 398 -29.67 -1.05 24.05
N GLY A 399 -30.66 -1.29 24.92
CA GLY A 399 -31.35 -2.58 24.98
C GLY A 399 -30.54 -3.69 25.64
N LEU A 400 -29.58 -3.33 26.49
CA LEU A 400 -28.74 -4.27 27.23
C LEU A 400 -29.52 -4.93 28.37
N THR A 401 -29.17 -6.18 28.70
CA THR A 401 -29.63 -6.85 29.92
C THR A 401 -29.03 -6.19 31.15
N THR A 402 -29.82 -6.09 32.23
CA THR A 402 -29.43 -5.45 33.49
C THR A 402 -28.38 -6.26 34.24
N GLY A 403 -27.51 -5.60 35.02
CA GLY A 403 -26.48 -6.25 35.84
C GLY A 403 -25.49 -7.13 35.07
N THR A 404 -25.32 -6.89 33.77
CA THR A 404 -24.56 -7.75 32.86
C THR A 404 -23.31 -7.02 32.37
N ALA A 405 -22.18 -7.72 32.37
CA ALA A 405 -20.92 -7.21 31.82
C ALA A 405 -20.83 -7.51 30.32
N TYR A 406 -20.43 -6.50 29.55
CA TYR A 406 -20.25 -6.55 28.10
C TYR A 406 -18.85 -6.09 27.73
N SER A 407 -18.25 -6.77 26.76
CA SER A 407 -16.96 -6.39 26.19
C SER A 407 -17.13 -5.56 24.93
N TYR A 408 -16.52 -4.38 24.88
CA TYR A 408 -16.60 -3.46 23.74
C TYR A 408 -15.27 -3.25 23.04
N THR A 409 -15.29 -3.29 21.70
CA THR A 409 -14.18 -2.88 20.83
C THR A 409 -14.69 -1.98 19.70
N VAL A 410 -13.81 -1.14 19.15
CA VAL A 410 -14.14 -0.22 18.05
C VAL A 410 -13.10 -0.33 16.94
N ALA A 411 -13.54 -0.22 15.68
CA ALA A 411 -12.67 -0.11 14.51
C ALA A 411 -13.03 1.14 13.70
N GLY A 412 -12.02 1.85 13.19
CA GLY A 412 -12.23 2.88 12.18
C GLY A 412 -12.59 2.23 10.84
N VAL A 413 -13.44 2.88 10.04
CA VAL A 413 -13.87 2.40 8.72
C VAL A 413 -13.47 3.44 7.69
N ASP A 414 -12.78 3.04 6.63
CA ASP A 414 -12.31 3.94 5.59
C ASP A 414 -13.44 4.41 4.66
N THR A 415 -13.11 5.29 3.71
CA THR A 415 -14.07 5.79 2.69
C THR A 415 -14.56 4.72 1.72
N ALA A 416 -13.90 3.57 1.65
CA ALA A 416 -14.31 2.41 0.86
C ALA A 416 -15.24 1.46 1.65
N GLY A 417 -15.50 1.74 2.92
CA GLY A 417 -16.35 0.91 3.79
C GLY A 417 -15.61 -0.26 4.45
N THR A 418 -14.28 -0.29 4.42
CA THR A 418 -13.47 -1.36 5.00
C THR A 418 -13.11 -1.04 6.44
N ALA A 419 -13.35 -1.97 7.37
CA ALA A 419 -13.02 -1.82 8.78
C ALA A 419 -11.53 -2.09 9.07
N GLY A 420 -10.96 -1.23 9.92
CA GLY A 420 -9.60 -1.24 10.43
C GLY A 420 -9.33 -2.28 11.52
N ALA A 421 -8.16 -2.16 12.16
CA ALA A 421 -7.86 -2.91 13.37
C ALA A 421 -8.81 -2.51 14.51
N ARG A 422 -9.18 -3.46 15.37
CA ARG A 422 -10.01 -3.21 16.55
C ARG A 422 -9.16 -2.75 17.74
N THR A 423 -9.71 -1.89 18.58
CA THR A 423 -9.10 -1.52 19.86
C THR A 423 -8.88 -2.73 20.75
N THR A 424 -8.05 -2.58 21.79
CA THR A 424 -8.15 -3.46 22.96
C THR A 424 -9.55 -3.32 23.58
N PRO A 425 -10.11 -4.40 24.15
CA PRO A 425 -11.46 -4.36 24.69
C PRO A 425 -11.54 -3.56 25.99
N VAL A 426 -12.66 -2.85 26.18
CA VAL A 426 -13.08 -2.30 27.48
C VAL A 426 -14.32 -3.02 27.97
N THR A 427 -14.47 -3.16 29.29
CA THR A 427 -15.66 -3.79 29.87
C THR A 427 -16.60 -2.73 30.41
N ALA A 428 -17.87 -2.76 29.99
CA ALA A 428 -18.95 -1.98 30.60
C ALA A 428 -19.90 -2.94 31.32
N THR A 429 -20.25 -2.63 32.57
CA THR A 429 -21.25 -3.41 33.32
C THR A 429 -22.50 -2.57 33.49
N THR A 430 -23.62 -3.02 32.95
CA THR A 430 -24.89 -2.34 33.17
C THR A 430 -25.24 -2.35 34.65
N THR A 431 -25.87 -1.29 35.12
CA THR A 431 -26.36 -1.29 36.50
C THR A 431 -27.41 -2.40 36.65
N GLY A 432 -27.47 -3.02 37.82
CA GLY A 432 -28.57 -3.94 38.12
C GLY A 432 -29.92 -3.24 37.95
N ALA A 433 -31.00 -4.00 37.80
CA ALA A 433 -32.33 -3.42 37.99
C ALA A 433 -32.36 -2.76 39.38
N ALA A 434 -32.74 -1.48 39.44
CA ALA A 434 -32.78 -0.74 40.68
C ALA A 434 -33.74 -1.45 41.67
N VAL A 435 -33.18 -2.12 42.67
CA VAL A 435 -33.95 -2.88 43.66
C VAL A 435 -34.51 -1.91 44.68
N CYS A 436 -35.83 -1.92 44.84
CA CYS A 436 -36.49 -1.22 45.91
C CYS A 436 -36.12 -1.85 47.25
N VAL A 437 -35.50 -1.07 48.13
CA VAL A 437 -35.15 -1.46 49.48
C VAL A 437 -36.14 -0.80 50.44
N THR A 438 -36.93 -1.61 51.13
CA THR A 438 -37.78 -1.14 52.24
C THR A 438 -37.05 -1.32 53.55
N ALA A 439 -36.82 -0.24 54.29
CA ALA A 439 -36.25 -0.29 55.64
C ALA A 439 -36.76 0.88 56.48
N SER A 440 -36.47 0.85 57.79
CA SER A 440 -36.69 2.02 58.62
C SER A 440 -35.80 3.17 58.15
N ASN A 441 -36.29 4.39 58.31
CA ASN A 441 -35.58 5.60 57.92
C ASN A 441 -34.22 5.70 58.61
N TYR A 442 -34.11 5.25 59.87
CA TYR A 442 -32.83 5.07 60.56
C TYR A 442 -31.88 4.11 59.83
N ALA A 443 -32.38 2.92 59.41
CA ALA A 443 -31.58 1.92 58.72
C ALA A 443 -31.12 2.37 57.32
N HIS A 444 -31.90 3.22 56.63
CA HIS A 444 -31.46 3.86 55.38
C HIS A 444 -30.25 4.77 55.59
N THR A 445 -30.23 5.57 56.67
CA THR A 445 -29.09 6.43 57.00
C THR A 445 -27.85 5.61 57.36
N GLN A 446 -28.01 4.57 58.18
CA GLN A 446 -26.88 3.70 58.58
C GLN A 446 -26.25 2.97 57.39
N ALA A 447 -27.05 2.64 56.38
CA ALA A 447 -26.59 1.96 55.18
C ALA A 447 -26.11 2.91 54.07
N GLY A 448 -25.98 4.23 54.34
CA GLY A 448 -25.51 5.22 53.37
C GLY A 448 -26.49 5.53 52.23
N ARG A 449 -27.76 5.10 52.33
CA ARG A 449 -28.79 5.35 51.31
C ARG A 449 -29.52 6.70 51.50
N ALA A 450 -29.44 7.26 52.70
CA ALA A 450 -30.06 8.52 53.09
C ALA A 450 -29.18 9.28 54.09
N HIS A 451 -29.52 10.53 54.37
CA HIS A 451 -28.93 11.33 55.45
C HIS A 451 -30.03 11.94 56.31
N GLN A 452 -29.68 12.36 57.54
CA GLN A 452 -30.63 12.94 58.48
C GLN A 452 -30.39 14.45 58.66
N SER A 453 -31.46 15.22 58.76
CA SER A 453 -31.41 16.66 59.06
C SER A 453 -32.72 17.10 59.72
N GLY A 454 -32.62 17.84 60.83
CA GLY A 454 -33.78 18.40 61.53
C GLY A 454 -34.81 17.36 62.02
N GLY A 455 -34.39 16.13 62.31
CA GLY A 455 -35.28 15.03 62.71
C GLY A 455 -35.98 14.29 61.55
N TYR A 456 -35.67 14.64 60.30
CA TYR A 456 -36.18 13.98 59.09
C TYR A 456 -35.06 13.26 58.35
N THR A 457 -35.44 12.31 57.50
CA THR A 457 -34.55 11.52 56.65
C THR A 457 -34.74 11.91 55.20
N TYR A 458 -33.64 12.10 54.46
CA TYR A 458 -33.64 12.48 53.05
C TYR A 458 -32.80 11.50 52.22
N ALA A 459 -33.33 11.01 51.10
CA ALA A 459 -32.59 10.12 50.21
C ALA A 459 -31.33 10.79 49.65
N ASN A 460 -30.19 10.09 49.65
CA ASN A 460 -28.92 10.64 49.17
C ASN A 460 -29.00 10.90 47.65
N GLY A 461 -28.42 12.02 47.20
CA GLY A 461 -28.47 12.45 45.80
C GLY A 461 -29.76 13.18 45.41
N SER A 462 -30.95 12.61 45.65
CA SER A 462 -32.23 13.24 45.25
C SER A 462 -32.81 14.23 46.27
N ASN A 463 -32.42 14.12 47.54
CA ASN A 463 -32.97 14.87 48.67
C ASN A 463 -34.49 14.71 48.87
N GLN A 464 -35.09 13.62 48.38
CA GLN A 464 -36.50 13.32 48.64
C GLN A 464 -36.72 13.05 50.13
N ASN A 465 -37.70 13.74 50.73
CA ASN A 465 -38.06 13.57 52.14
C ASN A 465 -38.73 12.20 52.35
N LEU A 466 -38.12 11.38 53.20
CA LEU A 466 -38.57 10.03 53.56
C LEU A 466 -39.39 10.01 54.86
N GLY A 467 -39.56 11.15 55.52
CA GLY A 467 -40.27 11.29 56.79
C GLY A 467 -39.33 11.28 58.01
N LEU A 468 -39.89 11.00 59.18
CA LEU A 468 -39.18 11.11 60.45
C LEU A 468 -37.98 10.15 60.53
N TRP A 469 -36.86 10.62 61.08
CA TRP A 469 -35.67 9.80 61.34
C TRP A 469 -35.87 9.00 62.63
N ASN A 470 -36.39 7.78 62.51
CA ASN A 470 -36.50 6.83 63.61
C ASN A 470 -36.61 5.39 63.07
N VAL A 471 -36.74 4.43 63.98
CA VAL A 471 -36.87 3.00 63.65
C VAL A 471 -38.30 2.56 63.29
N LEU A 472 -39.30 3.42 63.49
CA LEU A 472 -40.73 3.12 63.26
C LEU A 472 -41.20 3.58 61.87
N ALA A 473 -40.75 4.74 61.41
CA ALA A 473 -41.02 5.24 60.07
C ALA A 473 -40.16 4.48 59.06
N SER A 474 -40.77 3.96 58.01
CA SER A 474 -40.11 3.18 56.97
C SER A 474 -40.43 3.75 55.60
N SER A 475 -39.46 3.68 54.70
CA SER A 475 -39.58 4.13 53.31
C SER A 475 -39.07 3.04 52.38
N THR A 476 -39.48 3.11 51.12
CA THR A 476 -38.98 2.25 50.07
C THR A 476 -38.23 3.10 49.06
N ILE A 477 -36.92 2.89 48.92
CA ILE A 477 -36.08 3.66 48.00
C ILE A 477 -35.20 2.73 47.16
N LYS A 478 -34.81 3.19 45.97
CA LYS A 478 -33.91 2.50 45.05
C LYS A 478 -32.79 3.43 44.58
N GLU A 479 -31.65 2.86 44.24
CA GLU A 479 -30.53 3.60 43.65
C GLU A 479 -30.67 3.59 42.13
N THR A 480 -30.77 4.76 41.49
CA THR A 480 -30.93 4.90 40.04
C THR A 480 -29.63 5.26 39.32
N ALA A 481 -28.65 5.77 40.05
CA ALA A 481 -27.26 5.96 39.65
C ALA A 481 -26.39 5.91 40.92
N PRO A 482 -25.06 5.68 40.83
CA PRO A 482 -24.21 5.60 42.01
C PRO A 482 -24.38 6.81 42.95
N GLY A 483 -24.82 6.57 44.19
CA GLY A 483 -25.09 7.59 45.20
C GLY A 483 -26.40 8.38 45.03
N TYR A 484 -27.21 8.07 44.01
CA TYR A 484 -28.46 8.75 43.70
C TYR A 484 -29.67 7.85 43.99
N TRP A 485 -30.30 8.10 45.14
CA TRP A 485 -31.42 7.33 45.69
C TRP A 485 -32.73 8.07 45.52
N VAL A 486 -33.78 7.38 45.08
CA VAL A 486 -35.14 7.92 44.95
C VAL A 486 -36.18 6.96 45.55
N THR A 487 -37.34 7.47 45.92
CA THR A 487 -38.49 6.66 46.32
C THR A 487 -38.93 5.74 45.20
N CYS A 488 -39.24 4.51 45.57
CA CYS A 488 -40.18 3.70 44.81
C CYS A 488 -41.60 4.15 45.18
#